data_AF-A0A6P7FAW1-F1
#
_entry.id   AF-A0A6P7FAW1-F1
#
_cell.length_a   1.000
_cell.length_b   1.000
_cell.length_c   1.000
_cell.angle_alpha   90.00
_cell.angle_beta   90.00
_cell.angle_gamma   90.00
#
_symmetry.space_group_name_H-M   'P 1'
#
loop_
_entity.id
_entity.type
_entity.pdbx_description
1 polymer ?
#
loop_
_entity_poly.entity_id
_entity_poly.type
_entity_poly.pdbx_seq_one_letter_code
_entity_poly.pdbx_strand_id
1 'polypeptide(L)'
;MDIVSITLRCNVIPVVSRLLVARRNYARLAEVGRLETPKVSGKYETGQLILHRVFGYRGVVLFPWLARVYDRDLPSRNEGDEEASAAVGKEVRGRTHTFYQVLIDQRDCPYIRAQTEAVTFLGNQDSSRSLYAIPGLDYVAHEDIIPYASAEKTPLNHELFDKFLMANPKGDPPFVAQETLKAWQNKNHPWLELSDVHKETTENIRVTVIPFYMGSRDSHASSVYWWRYCIRLENLGSLSVQLRERHWRIFSLSGTLETVRGRGVVGQEPALTRALPAFQYSSHVSLQAPSGHMWGTFRMEREDGYTFDCRIPPFSLESKPDGGSASPPDTV
;
A
#
# COMPACT_ATOMS: atom_id res chain seq x y z
N MET A 1 -86.37 -25.00 4.71
CA MET A 1 -86.26 -25.44 6.11
C MET A 1 -84.79 -25.59 6.45
N ASP A 2 -84.30 -24.58 7.16
CA ASP A 2 -83.29 -24.60 8.23
C ASP A 2 -82.01 -25.45 8.16
N ILE A 3 -80.90 -24.72 8.03
CA ILE A 3 -79.73 -24.65 8.95
C ILE A 3 -79.38 -25.94 9.73
N VAL A 4 -78.15 -26.45 9.50
CA VAL A 4 -77.26 -26.87 10.59
C VAL A 4 -75.84 -26.37 10.31
N SER A 5 -75.34 -25.59 11.26
CA SER A 5 -74.00 -25.04 11.36
C SER A 5 -73.02 -26.06 11.93
N ILE A 6 -71.82 -26.19 11.36
CA ILE A 6 -70.69 -26.90 11.98
C ILE A 6 -69.50 -25.95 12.02
N THR A 7 -69.15 -25.52 13.23
CA THR A 7 -68.02 -24.64 13.55
C THR A 7 -66.74 -25.48 13.67
N LEU A 8 -65.79 -25.31 12.75
CA LEU A 8 -64.43 -25.83 12.91
C LEU A 8 -63.50 -24.68 13.34
N ARG A 9 -62.98 -24.78 14.57
CA ARG A 9 -61.94 -23.90 15.09
C ARG A 9 -60.60 -24.22 14.42
N CYS A 10 -60.13 -23.35 13.53
CA CYS A 10 -58.75 -23.38 13.05
C CYS A 10 -57.85 -22.55 13.96
N ASN A 11 -56.89 -23.19 14.61
CA ASN A 11 -55.74 -22.54 15.24
C ASN A 11 -54.85 -21.94 14.13
N VAL A 12 -54.86 -20.61 14.00
CA VAL A 12 -54.02 -19.88 13.07
C VAL A 12 -52.67 -19.60 13.75
N ILE A 13 -51.62 -20.30 13.33
CA ILE A 13 -50.23 -19.91 13.58
C ILE A 13 -49.93 -18.72 12.64
N PRO A 14 -49.47 -17.55 13.11
CA PRO A 14 -49.13 -16.46 12.22
C PRO A 14 -47.78 -16.76 11.56
N VAL A 15 -47.80 -17.07 10.26
CA VAL A 15 -46.60 -17.07 9.42
C VAL A 15 -46.18 -15.61 9.24
N VAL A 16 -45.18 -15.18 10.03
CA VAL A 16 -44.51 -13.89 9.83
C VAL A 16 -43.74 -13.97 8.52
N SER A 17 -44.33 -13.45 7.46
CA SER A 17 -43.66 -13.22 6.19
C SER A 17 -42.56 -12.18 6.42
N ARG A 18 -41.31 -12.62 6.58
CA ARG A 18 -40.14 -11.72 6.50
C ARG A 18 -40.07 -11.18 5.08
N LEU A 19 -40.63 -10.00 4.86
CA LEU A 19 -40.33 -9.17 3.71
C LEU A 19 -38.83 -8.93 3.70
N LEU A 20 -38.10 -9.63 2.83
CA LEU A 20 -36.77 -9.24 2.42
C LEU A 20 -36.91 -7.89 1.71
N VAL A 21 -36.73 -6.81 2.47
CA VAL A 21 -36.53 -5.48 1.89
C VAL A 21 -35.21 -5.54 1.13
N ALA A 22 -35.30 -5.83 -0.16
CA ALA A 22 -34.21 -5.57 -1.08
C ALA A 22 -33.94 -4.07 -1.04
N ARG A 23 -32.95 -3.64 -0.25
CA ARG A 23 -32.42 -2.27 -0.32
C ARG A 23 -31.87 -2.08 -1.73
N ARG A 24 -32.68 -1.51 -2.61
CA ARG A 24 -32.20 -0.97 -3.89
C ARG A 24 -31.30 0.21 -3.55
N ASN A 25 -30.00 -0.01 -3.61
CA ASN A 25 -29.03 1.08 -3.59
C ASN A 25 -29.16 1.80 -4.93
N TYR A 26 -29.91 2.91 -4.94
CA TYR A 26 -29.91 3.82 -6.08
C TYR A 26 -28.57 4.56 -6.06
N ALA A 27 -27.65 4.17 -6.95
CA ALA A 27 -26.42 4.92 -7.18
C ALA A 27 -26.74 6.14 -8.05
N ARG A 28 -26.43 7.33 -7.56
CA ARG A 28 -26.47 8.56 -8.36
C ARG A 28 -25.05 8.87 -8.80
N LEU A 29 -24.83 8.94 -10.11
CA LEU A 29 -23.57 9.42 -10.66
C LEU A 29 -23.48 10.94 -10.46
N ALA A 30 -22.33 11.42 -10.02
CA ALA A 30 -22.00 12.83 -9.90
C ALA A 30 -20.66 13.07 -10.62
N GLU A 31 -20.59 14.14 -11.40
CA GLU A 31 -19.33 14.58 -12.01
C GLU A 31 -18.46 15.21 -10.92
N VAL A 32 -17.29 14.63 -10.69
CA VAL A 32 -16.30 15.13 -9.70
C VAL A 32 -15.10 15.80 -10.37
N GLY A 33 -14.95 15.65 -11.69
CA GLY A 33 -13.82 16.17 -12.44
C GLY A 33 -13.67 15.57 -13.83
N ARG A 34 -12.63 16.02 -14.55
CA ARG A 34 -12.29 15.61 -15.92
C ARG A 34 -10.90 14.99 -15.95
N LEU A 35 -10.79 13.78 -16.51
CA LEU A 35 -9.50 13.10 -16.68
C LEU A 35 -8.57 13.89 -17.60
N GLU A 36 -7.30 13.90 -17.24
CA GLU A 36 -6.21 14.46 -18.02
C GLU A 36 -5.38 13.33 -18.65
N THR A 37 -4.51 13.69 -19.59
CA THR A 37 -3.61 12.71 -20.21
C THR A 37 -2.47 12.39 -19.26
N PRO A 38 -2.22 11.10 -18.92
CA PRO A 38 -1.05 10.73 -18.12
C PRO A 38 0.24 11.24 -18.76
N LYS A 39 1.11 11.85 -17.96
CA LYS A 39 2.41 12.35 -18.43
C LYS A 39 3.29 11.16 -18.86
N VAL A 40 3.83 11.22 -20.07
CA VAL A 40 4.83 10.25 -20.56
C VAL A 40 6.25 10.68 -20.14
N SER A 41 6.44 11.98 -19.96
CA SER A 41 7.70 12.61 -19.54
C SER A 41 7.43 13.72 -18.53
N GLY A 42 8.39 13.97 -17.64
CA GLY A 42 8.27 14.96 -16.58
C GLY A 42 7.60 14.40 -15.33
N LYS A 43 7.43 15.24 -14.31
CA LYS A 43 6.85 14.85 -13.02
C LYS A 43 5.46 15.47 -12.86
N TYR A 44 4.61 14.84 -12.05
CA TYR A 44 3.44 15.52 -11.50
C TYR A 44 3.88 16.49 -10.42
N GLU A 45 3.26 17.67 -10.42
CA GLU A 45 3.55 18.73 -9.46
C GLU A 45 2.74 18.52 -8.17
N THR A 46 3.17 19.15 -7.08
CA THR A 46 2.40 19.22 -5.85
C THR A 46 1.02 19.81 -6.13
N GLY A 47 -0.02 19.22 -5.54
CA GLY A 47 -1.40 19.66 -5.74
C GLY A 47 -2.12 19.00 -6.93
N GLN A 48 -1.44 18.18 -7.73
CA GLN A 48 -2.09 17.39 -8.78
C GLN A 48 -3.10 16.42 -8.15
N LEU A 49 -4.37 16.52 -8.55
CA LEU A 49 -5.39 15.53 -8.21
C LEU A 49 -5.22 14.28 -9.08
N ILE A 50 -5.40 13.11 -8.46
CA ILE A 50 -5.18 11.82 -9.10
C ILE A 50 -6.29 10.82 -8.76
N LEU A 51 -6.58 9.91 -9.68
CA LEU A 51 -7.15 8.61 -9.38
C LEU A 51 -6.03 7.58 -9.40
N HIS A 52 -5.94 6.73 -8.37
CA HIS A 52 -4.99 5.62 -8.39
C HIS A 52 -5.47 4.57 -9.40
N ARG A 53 -4.65 4.26 -10.41
CA ARG A 53 -5.00 3.36 -11.52
C ARG A 53 -5.50 1.99 -11.06
N VAL A 54 -4.84 1.42 -10.04
CA VAL A 54 -5.17 0.08 -9.53
C VAL A 54 -6.20 0.08 -8.41
N PHE A 55 -6.04 0.90 -7.37
CA PHE A 55 -6.95 0.93 -6.23
C PHE A 55 -8.17 1.85 -6.40
N GLY A 56 -8.20 2.69 -7.43
CA GLY A 56 -9.36 3.52 -7.81
C GLY A 56 -9.67 4.69 -6.88
N TYR A 57 -8.85 4.95 -5.86
CA TYR A 57 -9.09 6.04 -4.91
C TYR A 57 -8.72 7.40 -5.49
N ARG A 58 -9.39 8.45 -5.01
CA ARG A 58 -8.98 9.84 -5.21
C ARG A 58 -7.82 10.20 -4.29
N GLY A 59 -6.89 10.97 -4.81
CA GLY A 59 -5.78 11.49 -4.03
C GLY A 59 -5.24 12.80 -4.57
N VAL A 60 -4.28 13.36 -3.85
CA VAL A 60 -3.52 14.53 -4.27
C VAL A 60 -2.04 14.30 -4.07
N VAL A 61 -1.23 14.70 -5.05
CA VAL A 61 0.24 14.62 -4.98
C VAL A 61 0.77 15.65 -3.98
N LEU A 62 1.60 15.21 -3.04
CA LEU A 62 2.35 16.09 -2.14
C LEU A 62 3.71 16.45 -2.74
N PHE A 63 4.53 15.44 -3.08
CA PHE A 63 5.84 15.67 -3.69
C PHE A 63 6.43 14.38 -4.29
N PRO A 64 7.36 14.49 -5.25
CA PRO A 64 7.99 13.35 -5.90
C PRO A 64 9.16 12.77 -5.09
N TRP A 65 9.39 11.48 -5.25
CA TRP A 65 10.55 10.71 -4.79
C TRP A 65 11.22 10.04 -6.00
N LEU A 66 12.55 9.96 -5.99
CA LEU A 66 13.30 9.18 -6.97
C LEU A 66 13.75 7.88 -6.32
N ALA A 67 13.32 6.76 -6.88
CA ALA A 67 13.56 5.44 -6.32
C ALA A 67 14.26 4.54 -7.33
N ARG A 68 15.19 3.72 -6.85
CA ARG A 68 15.81 2.69 -7.65
C ARG A 68 14.93 1.44 -7.64
N VAL A 69 14.39 1.10 -8.81
CA VAL A 69 13.53 -0.07 -8.99
C VAL A 69 14.36 -1.24 -9.51
N TYR A 70 14.42 -2.31 -8.72
CA TYR A 70 15.00 -3.60 -9.10
C TYR A 70 13.86 -4.52 -9.54
N ASP A 71 13.62 -4.51 -10.84
CA ASP A 71 12.59 -5.32 -11.47
C ASP A 71 13.21 -6.62 -12.01
N ARG A 72 12.86 -7.75 -11.38
CA ARG A 72 13.34 -9.09 -11.77
C ARG A 72 12.62 -9.65 -13.00
N ASP A 73 11.54 -9.02 -13.44
CA ASP A 73 10.78 -9.44 -14.62
C ASP A 73 11.42 -8.92 -15.92
N LEU A 74 12.26 -7.88 -15.80
CA LEU A 74 12.97 -7.31 -16.94
C LEU A 74 14.28 -8.06 -17.19
N PRO A 75 14.61 -8.39 -18.46
CA PRO A 75 15.90 -8.99 -18.77
C PRO A 75 17.02 -8.05 -18.36
N SER A 76 17.99 -8.58 -17.61
CA SER A 76 19.27 -7.91 -17.42
C SER A 76 19.93 -7.85 -18.80
N ARG A 77 19.95 -6.68 -19.44
CA ARG A 77 20.69 -6.46 -20.68
C ARG A 77 22.18 -6.50 -20.35
N ASN A 78 22.73 -7.71 -20.22
CA ASN A 78 24.14 -7.94 -20.49
C ASN A 78 24.21 -8.35 -21.96
N GLU A 79 24.76 -7.48 -22.81
CA GLU A 79 25.26 -7.93 -24.10
C GLU A 79 26.39 -8.92 -23.81
N GLY A 80 26.14 -10.21 -24.04
CA GLY A 80 27.24 -11.17 -24.25
C GLY A 80 27.30 -12.47 -23.45
N ASP A 81 26.27 -12.98 -22.77
CA ASP A 81 26.36 -14.32 -22.14
C ASP A 81 25.22 -15.26 -22.54
N GLU A 82 25.61 -16.33 -23.23
CA GLU A 82 24.83 -17.53 -23.54
C GLU A 82 24.54 -18.36 -22.27
N GLU A 83 23.42 -19.09 -22.32
CA GLU A 83 22.96 -20.13 -21.39
C GLU A 83 22.70 -19.72 -19.91
N ALA A 84 21.43 -19.42 -19.61
CA ALA A 84 20.98 -19.18 -18.25
C ALA A 84 20.36 -20.44 -17.61
N SER A 85 21.12 -21.07 -16.72
CA SER A 85 20.55 -21.90 -15.65
C SER A 85 19.83 -21.00 -14.63
N ALA A 86 18.76 -21.52 -14.03
CA ALA A 86 17.99 -20.84 -12.99
C ALA A 86 18.80 -20.75 -11.68
N ALA A 87 19.76 -19.84 -11.62
CA ALA A 87 20.57 -19.60 -10.42
C ALA A 87 20.08 -18.37 -9.63
N VAL A 88 19.89 -18.58 -8.33
CA VAL A 88 19.77 -17.51 -7.31
C VAL A 88 21.09 -16.73 -7.32
N GLY A 89 21.11 -15.56 -7.92
CA GLY A 89 22.34 -14.75 -7.99
C GLY A 89 22.46 -13.73 -9.13
N LYS A 90 21.51 -13.66 -10.08
CA LYS A 90 21.54 -12.58 -11.09
C LYS A 90 21.38 -11.22 -10.41
N GLU A 91 22.42 -10.39 -10.52
CA GLU A 91 22.41 -9.00 -10.10
C GLU A 91 21.40 -8.23 -10.96
N VAL A 92 20.38 -7.65 -10.33
CA VAL A 92 19.32 -6.93 -11.02
C VAL A 92 19.73 -5.48 -11.09
N ARG A 93 19.90 -4.94 -12.30
CA ARG A 93 20.27 -3.53 -12.46
C ARG A 93 19.08 -2.63 -12.11
N GLY A 94 19.23 -1.86 -11.04
CA GLY A 94 18.22 -0.89 -10.62
C GLY A 94 18.05 0.24 -11.63
N ARG A 95 16.79 0.61 -11.92
CA ARG A 95 16.44 1.76 -12.78
C ARG A 95 15.71 2.82 -11.96
N THR A 96 16.11 4.08 -12.10
CA THR A 96 15.45 5.18 -11.39
C THR A 96 14.05 5.42 -11.95
N HIS A 97 13.05 5.34 -11.09
CA HIS A 97 11.65 5.69 -11.38
C HIS A 97 11.18 6.76 -10.41
N THR A 98 10.18 7.54 -10.83
CA THR A 98 9.56 8.53 -9.96
C THR A 98 8.37 7.91 -9.25
N PHE A 99 8.35 8.08 -7.93
CA PHE A 99 7.20 7.80 -7.06
C PHE A 99 6.70 9.12 -6.48
N TYR A 100 5.51 9.10 -5.91
CA TYR A 100 4.86 10.28 -5.34
C TYR A 100 4.34 9.92 -3.97
N GLN A 101 4.60 10.79 -3.00
CA GLN A 101 3.83 10.74 -1.77
C GLN A 101 2.49 11.45 -2.00
N VAL A 102 1.40 10.82 -1.59
CA VAL A 102 0.04 11.31 -1.84
C VAL A 102 -0.80 11.28 -0.57
N LEU A 103 -1.80 12.15 -0.50
CA LEU A 103 -2.93 11.98 0.43
C LEU A 103 -4.08 11.28 -0.29
N ILE A 104 -4.70 10.32 0.37
CA ILE A 104 -5.88 9.58 -0.05
C ILE A 104 -7.13 10.31 0.46
N ASP A 105 -8.19 10.36 -0.35
CA ASP A 105 -9.50 10.81 0.11
C ASP A 105 -10.11 9.82 1.11
N GLN A 106 -10.44 10.30 2.31
CA GLN A 106 -10.98 9.46 3.39
C GLN A 106 -12.32 8.79 3.03
N ARG A 107 -13.09 9.35 2.08
CA ARG A 107 -14.35 8.76 1.61
C ARG A 107 -14.13 7.47 0.83
N ASP A 108 -12.93 7.30 0.27
CA ASP A 108 -12.59 6.14 -0.55
C ASP A 108 -11.96 5.02 0.30
N CYS A 109 -11.33 5.36 1.43
CA CYS A 109 -10.66 4.43 2.35
C CYS A 109 -11.40 3.10 2.64
N PRO A 110 -12.72 3.09 2.95
CA PRO A 110 -13.44 1.84 3.21
C PRO A 110 -13.52 0.87 2.02
N TYR A 111 -13.29 1.36 0.80
CA TYR A 111 -13.38 0.58 -0.44
C TYR A 111 -12.01 0.19 -0.99
N ILE A 112 -10.93 0.76 -0.44
CA ILE A 112 -9.56 0.47 -0.86
C ILE A 112 -9.13 -0.84 -0.21
N ARG A 113 -8.72 -1.81 -1.03
CA ARG A 113 -8.09 -3.06 -0.54
C ARG A 113 -6.62 -2.87 -0.20
N ALA A 114 -6.34 -1.79 0.52
CA ALA A 114 -5.05 -1.44 1.07
C ALA A 114 -5.22 -1.08 2.55
N GLN A 115 -4.22 -1.39 3.38
CA GLN A 115 -4.19 -0.82 4.73
C GLN A 115 -3.97 0.69 4.65
N THR A 116 -4.98 1.46 5.07
CA THR A 116 -5.01 2.94 4.96
C THR A 116 -4.10 3.65 5.96
N GLU A 117 -3.60 2.93 6.97
CA GLU A 117 -2.56 3.37 7.91
C GLU A 117 -1.19 2.87 7.44
N ALA A 118 -0.88 3.06 6.16
CA ALA A 118 0.31 2.48 5.54
C ALA A 118 1.60 3.09 6.11
N VAL A 119 1.64 4.39 6.41
CA VAL A 119 2.87 5.08 6.81
C VAL A 119 2.98 5.18 8.31
N THR A 120 3.95 4.47 8.88
CA THR A 120 4.20 4.40 10.32
C THR A 120 5.61 4.85 10.69
N PHE A 121 5.77 5.43 11.88
CA PHE A 121 7.01 5.95 12.44
C PHE A 121 7.26 5.38 13.82
N LEU A 122 8.53 5.37 14.22
CA LEU A 122 8.91 5.03 15.59
C LEU A 122 8.63 6.21 16.52
N GLY A 123 7.95 5.95 17.65
CA GLY A 123 7.69 6.99 18.65
C GLY A 123 8.91 7.41 19.44
N ASN A 124 8.89 8.66 19.96
CA ASN A 124 10.01 9.28 20.68
C ASN A 124 10.12 8.89 22.17
N GLN A 125 9.16 8.14 22.74
CA GLN A 125 9.16 7.83 24.18
C GLN A 125 9.91 6.54 24.52
N ASP A 126 10.87 6.65 25.44
CA ASP A 126 11.78 5.59 25.92
C ASP A 126 11.10 4.33 26.48
N SER A 127 9.81 4.39 26.79
CA SER A 127 9.09 3.29 27.47
C SER A 127 8.00 2.62 26.63
N SER A 128 7.53 3.23 25.53
CA SER A 128 6.45 2.65 24.72
C SER A 128 6.95 2.23 23.33
N ARG A 129 6.74 0.97 22.96
CA ARG A 129 6.92 0.46 21.57
C ARG A 129 5.85 1.03 20.60
N SER A 130 5.40 2.25 20.85
CA SER A 130 4.31 2.88 20.10
C SER A 130 4.81 3.26 18.72
N LEU A 131 4.13 2.72 17.71
CA LEU A 131 4.25 3.16 16.33
C LEU A 131 3.20 4.24 16.09
N TYR A 132 3.61 5.35 15.47
CA TYR A 132 2.69 6.41 15.05
C TYR A 132 2.35 6.22 13.58
N ALA A 133 1.08 6.15 13.22
CA ALA A 133 0.65 6.12 11.83
C ALA A 133 0.20 7.50 11.37
N ILE A 134 0.40 7.81 10.08
CA ILE A 134 -0.25 8.93 9.42
C ILE A 134 -1.33 8.32 8.50
N PRO A 135 -2.60 8.34 8.92
CA PRO A 135 -3.69 7.82 8.10
C PRO A 135 -3.76 8.55 6.77
N GLY A 136 -4.11 7.81 5.70
CA GLY A 136 -4.37 8.39 4.39
C GLY A 136 -3.13 8.85 3.63
N LEU A 137 -1.92 8.56 4.11
CA LEU A 137 -0.68 8.79 3.36
C LEU A 137 -0.30 7.52 2.59
N ASP A 138 0.10 7.65 1.32
CA ASP A 138 0.52 6.54 0.47
C ASP A 138 1.66 6.92 -0.48
N TYR A 139 2.30 5.91 -1.07
CA TYR A 139 3.35 6.05 -2.08
C TYR A 139 2.89 5.45 -3.41
N VAL A 140 2.80 6.29 -4.44
CA VAL A 140 2.22 5.91 -5.74
C VAL A 140 3.28 6.00 -6.82
N ALA A 141 3.41 4.96 -7.65
CA ALA A 141 4.29 5.00 -8.81
C ALA A 141 3.76 5.95 -9.88
N HIS A 142 4.64 6.56 -10.67
CA HIS A 142 4.23 7.43 -11.77
C HIS A 142 3.19 6.79 -12.71
N GLU A 143 3.38 5.49 -13.02
CA GLU A 143 2.49 4.70 -13.89
C GLU A 143 1.09 4.43 -13.30
N ASP A 144 0.94 4.58 -11.98
CA ASP A 144 -0.32 4.39 -11.27
C ASP A 144 -1.14 5.68 -11.14
N ILE A 145 -0.62 6.82 -11.60
CA ILE A 145 -1.35 8.10 -11.58
C ILE A 145 -2.23 8.24 -12.82
N ILE A 146 -3.53 8.43 -12.58
CA ILE A 146 -4.47 8.96 -13.57
C ILE A 146 -4.80 10.40 -13.16
N PRO A 147 -4.18 11.42 -13.77
CA PRO A 147 -4.42 12.81 -13.40
C PRO A 147 -5.83 13.25 -13.78
N TYR A 148 -6.43 14.15 -12.98
CA TYR A 148 -7.71 14.77 -13.32
C TYR A 148 -7.80 16.19 -12.76
N ALA A 149 -8.63 17.03 -13.38
CA ALA A 149 -8.99 18.35 -12.87
C ALA A 149 -10.37 18.29 -12.21
N SER A 150 -10.57 19.00 -11.10
CA SER A 150 -11.87 19.15 -10.46
C SER A 150 -12.32 20.61 -10.44
N ALA A 151 -13.61 20.85 -10.61
CA ALA A 151 -14.23 22.15 -10.39
C ALA A 151 -14.73 22.32 -8.94
N GLU A 152 -14.63 21.27 -8.11
CA GLU A 152 -15.02 21.35 -6.70
C GLU A 152 -14.04 22.22 -5.92
N LYS A 153 -14.58 23.06 -5.03
CA LYS A 153 -13.75 23.89 -4.13
C LYS A 153 -12.93 23.03 -3.16
N THR A 154 -13.47 21.88 -2.75
CA THR A 154 -12.87 20.93 -1.80
C THR A 154 -12.87 19.53 -2.42
N PRO A 155 -11.96 19.27 -3.38
CA PRO A 155 -11.99 18.04 -4.16
C PRO A 155 -11.55 16.80 -3.37
N LEU A 156 -10.84 17.00 -2.26
CA LEU A 156 -10.34 15.94 -1.39
C LEU A 156 -10.85 16.12 0.04
N ASN A 157 -11.36 15.05 0.65
CA ASN A 157 -11.68 15.01 2.07
C ASN A 157 -10.53 14.36 2.85
N HIS A 158 -9.69 15.18 3.49
CA HIS A 158 -8.60 14.71 4.33
C HIS A 158 -8.17 15.79 5.35
N GLU A 159 -7.91 15.42 6.61
CA GLU A 159 -7.55 16.36 7.69
C GLU A 159 -6.30 17.19 7.42
N LEU A 160 -5.35 16.63 6.66
CA LEU A 160 -4.10 17.30 6.28
C LEU A 160 -4.23 18.16 5.01
N PHE A 161 -5.33 18.09 4.27
CA PHE A 161 -5.44 18.76 2.96
C PHE A 161 -5.28 20.28 3.08
N ASP A 162 -6.14 20.93 3.87
CA ASP A 162 -6.08 22.38 4.09
C ASP A 162 -4.89 22.81 4.95
N LYS A 163 -4.26 21.87 5.68
CA LYS A 163 -3.00 22.14 6.38
C LYS A 163 -1.83 22.19 5.42
N PHE A 164 -1.80 21.38 4.36
CA PHE A 164 -0.65 21.24 3.47
C PHE A 164 -0.77 22.01 2.16
N LEU A 165 -1.98 22.21 1.65
CA LEU A 165 -2.25 22.74 0.33
C LEU A 165 -3.15 23.96 0.40
N MET A 166 -2.89 24.95 -0.45
CA MET A 166 -3.72 26.14 -0.61
C MET A 166 -4.22 26.21 -2.04
N ALA A 167 -5.50 26.56 -2.21
CA ALA A 167 -6.09 26.73 -3.54
C ALA A 167 -5.40 27.89 -4.29
N ASN A 168 -5.00 27.62 -5.53
CA ASN A 168 -4.49 28.58 -6.49
C ASN A 168 -5.33 28.46 -7.78
N PRO A 169 -6.48 29.14 -7.89
CA PRO A 169 -7.41 28.98 -9.01
C PRO A 169 -6.83 29.34 -10.40
N LYS A 170 -5.71 30.07 -10.43
CA LYS A 170 -5.00 30.43 -11.67
C LYS A 170 -3.83 29.51 -11.97
N GLY A 171 -3.49 28.61 -11.05
CA GLY A 171 -2.40 27.65 -11.20
C GLY A 171 -2.85 26.36 -11.86
N ASP A 172 -1.89 25.66 -12.43
CA ASP A 172 -2.02 24.30 -12.92
C ASP A 172 -0.83 23.48 -12.38
N PRO A 173 -1.02 22.63 -11.34
CA PRO A 173 -2.28 22.27 -10.69
C PRO A 173 -2.94 23.39 -9.86
N PRO A 174 -4.25 23.27 -9.52
CA PRO A 174 -5.02 24.31 -8.82
C PRO A 174 -4.72 24.38 -7.31
N PHE A 175 -3.69 23.67 -6.81
CA PHE A 175 -3.27 23.69 -5.41
C PHE A 175 -1.75 23.84 -5.34
N VAL A 176 -1.28 24.61 -4.37
CA VAL A 176 0.15 24.85 -4.12
C VAL A 176 0.52 24.48 -2.69
N ALA A 177 1.78 24.08 -2.50
CA ALA A 177 2.32 23.75 -1.18
C ALA A 177 2.32 24.97 -0.24
N GLN A 178 1.76 24.80 0.95
CA GLN A 178 1.94 25.72 2.07
C GLN A 178 3.29 25.50 2.77
N GLU A 179 3.74 26.45 3.60
CA GLU A 179 4.99 26.31 4.37
C GLU A 179 4.98 25.12 5.33
N THR A 180 3.81 24.81 5.89
CA THR A 180 3.54 23.63 6.71
C THR A 180 3.90 22.32 6.01
N LEU A 181 3.57 22.17 4.72
CA LEU A 181 3.95 20.98 3.95
C LEU A 181 5.47 20.91 3.76
N LYS A 182 6.11 22.04 3.43
CA LYS A 182 7.57 22.11 3.26
C LYS A 182 8.30 21.81 4.57
N ALA A 183 7.85 22.38 5.68
CA ALA A 183 8.39 22.13 7.01
C ALA A 183 8.21 20.66 7.41
N TRP A 184 7.03 20.10 7.15
CA TRP A 184 6.75 18.69 7.41
C TRP A 184 7.61 17.76 6.55
N GLN A 185 7.78 18.07 5.26
CA GLN A 185 8.66 17.32 4.36
C GLN A 185 10.10 17.34 4.87
N ASN A 186 10.65 18.51 5.20
CA ASN A 186 12.02 18.65 5.70
C ASN A 186 12.23 17.89 7.01
N LYS A 187 11.27 17.97 7.94
CA LYS A 187 11.34 17.28 9.24
C LYS A 187 11.31 15.76 9.09
N ASN A 188 10.49 15.24 8.18
CA ASN A 188 10.24 13.80 8.06
C ASN A 188 11.02 13.14 6.91
N HIS A 189 11.77 13.91 6.11
CA HIS A 189 12.48 13.44 4.92
C HIS A 189 13.28 12.14 5.14
N PRO A 190 14.08 11.99 6.22
CA PRO A 190 14.89 10.77 6.40
C PRO A 190 14.05 9.49 6.49
N TRP A 191 12.86 9.59 7.08
CA TRP A 191 11.95 8.49 7.39
C TRP A 191 10.91 8.23 6.28
N LEU A 192 10.64 9.25 5.45
CA LEU A 192 9.74 9.16 4.32
C LEU A 192 10.44 8.76 3.02
N GLU A 193 11.77 8.88 2.98
CA GLU A 193 12.51 8.66 1.75
C GLU A 193 12.37 7.23 1.25
N LEU A 194 11.78 7.16 0.06
CA LEU A 194 11.61 5.95 -0.72
C LEU A 194 12.83 5.81 -1.65
N SER A 195 13.81 4.99 -1.24
CA SER A 195 15.05 4.80 -1.98
C SER A 195 15.00 3.64 -2.97
N ASP A 196 14.41 2.52 -2.56
CA ASP A 196 14.49 1.25 -3.28
C ASP A 196 13.12 0.60 -3.41
N VAL A 197 12.87 -0.04 -4.55
CA VAL A 197 11.65 -0.81 -4.84
C VAL A 197 12.04 -2.11 -5.50
N HIS A 198 11.50 -3.22 -5.02
CA HIS A 198 11.81 -4.55 -5.55
C HIS A 198 10.55 -5.16 -6.15
N LYS A 199 10.64 -5.66 -7.39
CA LYS A 199 9.52 -6.29 -8.11
C LYS A 199 9.93 -7.68 -8.61
N GLU A 200 9.05 -8.65 -8.44
CA GLU A 200 9.16 -9.98 -9.06
C GLU A 200 7.77 -10.56 -9.29
N THR A 201 7.58 -11.18 -10.45
CA THR A 201 6.35 -11.87 -10.84
C THR A 201 6.58 -13.37 -10.84
N THR A 202 5.71 -14.10 -10.14
CA THR A 202 5.67 -15.57 -10.16
C THR A 202 4.24 -16.00 -10.49
N GLU A 203 4.06 -16.83 -11.53
CA GLU A 203 2.73 -17.38 -11.90
C GLU A 203 1.66 -16.27 -12.08
N ASN A 204 2.03 -15.20 -12.79
CA ASN A 204 1.22 -13.98 -12.99
C ASN A 204 0.88 -13.18 -11.74
N ILE A 205 1.45 -13.53 -10.58
CA ILE A 205 1.32 -12.71 -9.37
C ILE A 205 2.57 -11.87 -9.21
N ARG A 206 2.41 -10.56 -9.35
CA ARG A 206 3.47 -9.58 -9.13
C ARG A 206 3.50 -9.15 -7.68
N VAL A 207 4.67 -9.25 -7.06
CA VAL A 207 4.96 -8.75 -5.72
C VAL A 207 5.85 -7.53 -5.85
N THR A 208 5.39 -6.38 -5.35
CA THR A 208 6.20 -5.16 -5.21
C THR A 208 6.48 -4.92 -3.73
N VAL A 209 7.74 -4.70 -3.37
CA VAL A 209 8.19 -4.44 -1.99
C VAL A 209 8.90 -3.10 -1.91
N ILE A 210 8.55 -2.30 -0.91
CA ILE A 210 9.16 -1.00 -0.63
C ILE A 210 9.55 -0.93 0.86
N PRO A 211 10.84 -1.06 1.21
CA PRO A 211 11.32 -0.92 2.58
C PRO A 211 11.50 0.55 2.98
N PHE A 212 11.26 0.86 4.25
CA PHE A 212 11.42 2.17 4.87
C PHE A 212 12.11 2.02 6.22
N TYR A 213 13.25 2.70 6.41
CA TYR A 213 13.88 2.78 7.71
C TYR A 213 13.09 3.72 8.64
N MET A 214 12.78 3.25 9.85
CA MET A 214 11.97 4.00 10.83
C MET A 214 12.79 4.56 11.99
N GLY A 215 14.07 4.19 12.09
CA GLY A 215 14.95 4.58 13.18
C GLY A 215 15.43 3.41 14.02
N SER A 216 16.26 3.73 15.01
CA SER A 216 16.76 2.81 16.01
C SER A 216 16.38 3.27 17.40
N ARG A 217 16.39 2.33 18.35
CA ARG A 217 16.35 2.61 19.78
C ARG A 217 17.51 1.92 20.46
N ASP A 218 18.26 2.68 21.22
CA ASP A 218 19.32 2.15 22.04
C ASP A 218 18.75 1.66 23.36
N SER A 219 19.20 0.48 23.78
CA SER A 219 19.07 0.02 25.16
C SER A 219 20.46 -0.05 25.77
N HIS A 220 20.55 -0.14 27.11
CA HIS A 220 21.83 -0.23 27.81
C HIS A 220 22.77 -1.34 27.30
N ALA A 221 22.27 -2.35 26.58
CA ALA A 221 23.06 -3.49 26.08
C ALA A 221 23.07 -3.66 24.54
N SER A 222 22.11 -3.09 23.79
CA SER A 222 22.05 -3.26 22.33
C SER A 222 21.16 -2.22 21.65
N SER A 223 21.43 -1.91 20.38
CA SER A 223 20.55 -1.12 19.52
C SER A 223 19.57 -2.01 18.77
N VAL A 224 18.29 -1.61 18.72
CA VAL A 224 17.25 -2.26 17.92
C VAL A 224 16.83 -1.31 16.81
N TYR A 225 16.99 -1.75 15.57
CA TYR A 225 16.68 -1.02 14.36
C TYR A 225 15.33 -1.46 13.81
N TRP A 226 14.50 -0.53 13.34
CA TRP A 226 13.15 -0.78 12.89
C TRP A 226 12.97 -0.38 11.42
N TRP A 227 12.29 -1.24 10.67
CA TRP A 227 11.85 -0.95 9.32
C TRP A 227 10.37 -1.27 9.17
N ARG A 228 9.72 -0.46 8.34
CA ARG A 228 8.42 -0.75 7.74
C ARG A 228 8.66 -1.26 6.34
N TYR A 229 7.79 -2.14 5.86
CA TYR A 229 7.74 -2.47 4.44
C TYR A 229 6.31 -2.37 3.93
N CYS A 230 6.16 -1.83 2.72
CA CYS A 230 4.92 -1.87 1.95
C CYS A 230 5.00 -3.02 0.94
N ILE A 231 3.99 -3.88 0.93
CA ILE A 231 3.88 -4.97 -0.05
C ILE A 231 2.60 -4.81 -0.83
N ARG A 232 2.73 -4.79 -2.15
CA ARG A 232 1.62 -4.83 -3.10
C ARG A 232 1.65 -6.15 -3.86
N LEU A 233 0.52 -6.84 -3.84
CA LEU A 233 0.24 -8.04 -4.61
C LEU A 233 -0.68 -7.67 -5.76
N GLU A 234 -0.36 -8.10 -6.96
CA GLU A 234 -1.19 -7.90 -8.15
C GLU A 234 -1.34 -9.20 -8.91
N ASN A 235 -2.59 -9.57 -9.21
CA ASN A 235 -2.92 -10.67 -10.09
C ASN A 235 -3.03 -10.15 -11.53
N LEU A 236 -2.04 -10.50 -12.33
CA LEU A 236 -1.97 -10.22 -13.77
C LEU A 236 -2.62 -11.34 -14.61
N GLY A 237 -3.02 -12.43 -13.96
CA GLY A 237 -3.68 -13.58 -14.57
C GLY A 237 -5.19 -13.41 -14.66
N SER A 238 -5.83 -14.37 -15.33
CA SER A 238 -7.29 -14.39 -15.50
C SER A 238 -8.04 -15.11 -14.38
N LEU A 239 -7.38 -16.06 -13.71
CA LEU A 239 -7.97 -16.89 -12.66
C LEU A 239 -7.78 -16.24 -11.30
N SER A 240 -8.78 -16.35 -10.42
CA SER A 240 -8.68 -15.83 -9.07
C SER A 240 -7.67 -16.62 -8.25
N VAL A 241 -6.91 -15.94 -7.41
CA VAL A 241 -5.98 -16.58 -6.44
C VAL A 241 -6.22 -16.03 -5.05
N GLN A 242 -5.97 -16.83 -4.02
CA GLN A 242 -6.06 -16.43 -2.63
C GLN A 242 -4.71 -16.66 -1.94
N LEU A 243 -4.23 -15.65 -1.23
CA LEU A 243 -3.06 -15.80 -0.36
C LEU A 243 -3.47 -16.56 0.90
N ARG A 244 -2.80 -17.68 1.15
CA ARG A 244 -3.06 -18.57 2.30
C ARG A 244 -2.03 -18.41 3.40
N GLU A 245 -0.75 -18.38 3.05
CA GLU A 245 0.34 -18.38 4.03
C GLU A 245 1.47 -17.44 3.60
N ARG A 246 2.22 -16.96 4.59
CA ARG A 246 3.47 -16.23 4.40
C ARG A 246 4.61 -17.04 5.01
N HIS A 247 5.76 -17.04 4.33
CA HIS A 247 7.00 -17.60 4.81
C HIS A 247 8.13 -16.62 4.54
N TRP A 248 8.64 -16.00 5.61
CA TRP A 248 9.72 -15.03 5.57
C TRP A 248 11.03 -15.63 6.03
N ARG A 249 12.12 -15.20 5.42
CA ARG A 249 13.50 -15.43 5.83
C ARG A 249 14.16 -14.06 6.00
N ILE A 250 14.76 -13.86 7.17
CA ILE A 250 15.30 -12.57 7.60
C ILE A 250 16.74 -12.84 8.03
N PHE A 251 17.70 -12.31 7.30
CA PHE A 251 19.11 -12.48 7.58
C PHE A 251 19.71 -11.15 8.04
N SER A 252 20.19 -11.08 9.27
CA SER A 252 20.85 -9.89 9.81
C SER A 252 22.34 -9.89 9.51
N LEU A 253 22.95 -8.71 9.49
CA LEU A 253 24.41 -8.57 9.37
C LEU A 253 25.17 -9.26 10.51
N SER A 254 24.53 -9.47 11.67
CA SER A 254 25.11 -10.24 12.78
C SER A 254 25.26 -11.74 12.48
N GLY A 255 24.76 -12.21 11.33
CA GLY A 255 24.79 -13.62 10.92
C GLY A 255 23.58 -14.43 11.39
N THR A 256 22.57 -13.79 12.00
CA THR A 256 21.35 -14.47 12.47
C THR A 256 20.38 -14.65 11.30
N LEU A 257 19.91 -15.89 11.10
CA LEU A 257 18.82 -16.19 10.17
C LEU A 257 17.55 -16.52 10.95
N GLU A 258 16.55 -15.64 10.86
CA GLU A 258 15.22 -15.86 11.41
C GLU A 258 14.25 -16.30 10.31
N THR A 259 13.30 -17.16 10.68
CA THR A 259 12.24 -17.63 9.76
C THR A 259 10.88 -17.43 10.41
N VAL A 260 9.97 -16.77 9.70
CA VAL A 260 8.60 -16.52 10.18
C VAL A 260 7.61 -17.17 9.23
N ARG A 261 6.77 -18.06 9.74
CA ARG A 261 5.67 -18.68 9.00
C ARG A 261 4.34 -18.35 9.64
N GLY A 262 3.30 -18.15 8.84
CA GLY A 262 1.96 -17.92 9.38
C GLY A 262 0.88 -17.81 8.33
N ARG A 263 -0.35 -17.96 8.78
CA ARG A 263 -1.57 -17.82 7.96
C ARG A 263 -1.79 -16.37 7.57
N GLY A 264 -2.11 -16.14 6.30
CA GLY A 264 -2.42 -14.84 5.73
C GLY A 264 -1.31 -13.80 5.87
N VAL A 265 -1.69 -12.54 5.69
CA VAL A 265 -0.90 -11.34 5.94
C VAL A 265 -1.75 -10.36 6.73
N VAL A 266 -1.20 -9.75 7.79
CA VAL A 266 -1.91 -8.76 8.63
C VAL A 266 -3.32 -9.20 9.08
N GLY A 267 -3.50 -10.50 9.36
CA GLY A 267 -4.78 -11.08 9.77
C GLY A 267 -5.77 -11.38 8.63
N GLN A 268 -5.36 -11.22 7.37
CA GLN A 268 -6.19 -11.37 6.17
C GLN A 268 -5.64 -12.43 5.22
N GLU A 269 -6.53 -13.12 4.50
CA GLU A 269 -6.22 -13.99 3.36
C GLU A 269 -6.80 -13.38 2.08
N PRO A 270 -6.14 -12.37 1.50
CA PRO A 270 -6.71 -11.64 0.37
C PRO A 270 -6.89 -12.54 -0.85
N ALA A 271 -8.13 -12.59 -1.36
CA ALA A 271 -8.42 -13.10 -2.70
C ALA A 271 -8.16 -12.01 -3.73
N LEU A 272 -7.35 -12.27 -4.75
CA LEU A 272 -7.07 -11.40 -5.89
C LEU A 272 -7.88 -11.90 -7.09
N THR A 273 -8.99 -11.23 -7.36
CA THR A 273 -9.94 -11.59 -8.43
C THR A 273 -9.81 -10.62 -9.60
N ARG A 274 -10.44 -10.91 -10.74
CA ARG A 274 -10.47 -9.96 -11.86
C ARG A 274 -11.08 -8.59 -11.51
N ALA A 275 -12.07 -8.57 -10.62
CA ALA A 275 -12.72 -7.33 -10.17
C ALA A 275 -11.88 -6.57 -9.14
N LEU A 276 -11.06 -7.29 -8.37
CA LEU A 276 -10.21 -6.75 -7.31
C LEU A 276 -8.81 -7.37 -7.43
N PRO A 277 -8.04 -6.98 -8.46
CA PRO A 277 -6.82 -7.69 -8.85
C PRO A 277 -5.64 -7.38 -7.95
N ALA A 278 -5.76 -6.44 -7.03
CA ALA A 278 -4.65 -6.01 -6.18
C ALA A 278 -5.01 -5.93 -4.69
N PHE A 279 -3.98 -6.13 -3.87
CA PHE A 279 -4.02 -5.95 -2.43
C PHE A 279 -2.72 -5.33 -1.95
N GLN A 280 -2.78 -4.35 -1.06
CA GLN A 280 -1.60 -3.70 -0.50
C GLN A 280 -1.64 -3.71 1.03
N TYR A 281 -0.52 -3.98 1.67
CA TYR A 281 -0.44 -3.95 3.12
C TYR A 281 0.92 -3.45 3.58
N SER A 282 0.97 -3.03 4.84
CA SER A 282 2.18 -2.55 5.49
C SER A 282 2.41 -3.33 6.77
N SER A 283 3.67 -3.69 7.04
CA SER A 283 4.06 -4.31 8.29
C SER A 283 5.49 -3.92 8.63
N HIS A 284 6.02 -4.47 9.73
CA HIS A 284 7.24 -4.01 10.35
C HIS A 284 8.16 -5.18 10.66
N VAL A 285 9.45 -4.88 10.76
CA VAL A 285 10.49 -5.80 11.19
C VAL A 285 11.49 -5.04 12.06
N SER A 286 12.04 -5.71 13.06
CA SER A 286 13.12 -5.16 13.88
C SER A 286 14.33 -6.08 13.86
N LEU A 287 15.53 -5.52 13.77
CA LEU A 287 16.79 -6.26 13.85
C LEU A 287 17.67 -5.71 14.97
N GLN A 288 18.46 -6.58 15.59
CA GLN A 288 19.58 -6.19 16.46
C GLN A 288 20.87 -5.92 15.67
N ALA A 289 20.73 -5.46 14.43
CA ALA A 289 21.83 -5.14 13.52
C ALA A 289 21.42 -3.95 12.64
N PRO A 290 22.38 -3.09 12.23
CA PRO A 290 22.09 -1.91 11.42
C PRO A 290 21.68 -2.25 9.98
N SER A 291 21.94 -3.48 9.53
CA SER A 291 21.49 -3.94 8.22
C SER A 291 21.13 -5.42 8.19
N GLY A 292 20.43 -5.80 7.12
CA GLY A 292 20.04 -7.17 6.83
C GLY A 292 19.34 -7.31 5.48
N HIS A 293 18.92 -8.53 5.17
CA HIS A 293 18.16 -8.86 3.97
C HIS A 293 16.91 -9.64 4.33
N MET A 294 15.82 -9.36 3.64
CA MET A 294 14.57 -10.09 3.77
C MET A 294 14.13 -10.63 2.42
N TRP A 295 13.62 -11.86 2.42
CA TRP A 295 12.98 -12.49 1.27
C TRP A 295 12.01 -13.57 1.76
N GLY A 296 11.24 -14.15 0.85
CA GLY A 296 10.26 -15.14 1.26
C GLY A 296 9.37 -15.63 0.14
N THR A 297 8.29 -16.27 0.55
CA THR A 297 7.24 -16.78 -0.35
C THR A 297 5.87 -16.59 0.27
N PHE A 298 4.88 -16.29 -0.56
CA PHE A 298 3.47 -16.45 -0.24
C PHE A 298 2.95 -17.75 -0.81
N ARG A 299 2.29 -18.57 0.01
CA ARG A 299 1.53 -19.72 -0.48
C ARG A 299 0.23 -19.20 -1.07
N MET A 300 0.05 -19.43 -2.37
CA MET A 300 -1.15 -19.04 -3.12
C MET A 300 -1.99 -20.27 -3.45
N GLU A 301 -3.30 -20.11 -3.41
CA GLU A 301 -4.28 -21.11 -3.85
C GLU A 301 -5.15 -20.50 -4.93
N ARG A 302 -5.12 -21.09 -6.12
CA ARG A 302 -5.93 -20.66 -7.26
C ARG A 302 -7.32 -21.28 -7.20
N GLU A 303 -8.29 -20.67 -7.88
CA GLU A 303 -9.70 -21.11 -7.85
C GLU A 303 -9.95 -22.54 -8.36
N ASP A 304 -8.99 -23.13 -9.09
CA ASP A 304 -9.01 -24.54 -9.52
C ASP A 304 -8.40 -25.52 -8.49
N GLY A 305 -8.01 -25.03 -7.31
CA GLY A 305 -7.38 -25.81 -6.25
C GLY A 305 -5.87 -25.98 -6.40
N TYR A 306 -5.26 -25.48 -7.48
CA TYR A 306 -3.82 -25.51 -7.64
C TYR A 306 -3.13 -24.58 -6.64
N THR A 307 -2.06 -25.06 -6.00
CA THR A 307 -1.30 -24.28 -5.03
C THR A 307 0.15 -24.10 -5.47
N PHE A 308 0.67 -22.90 -5.28
CA PHE A 308 2.03 -22.53 -5.68
C PHE A 308 2.63 -21.52 -4.72
N ASP A 309 3.96 -21.40 -4.74
CA ASP A 309 4.70 -20.45 -3.93
C ASP A 309 5.06 -19.23 -4.78
N CYS A 310 4.41 -18.10 -4.50
CA CYS A 310 4.71 -16.81 -5.11
C CYS A 310 5.91 -16.17 -4.40
N ARG A 311 6.97 -15.82 -5.12
CA ARG A 311 8.21 -15.30 -4.53
C ARG A 311 8.05 -13.86 -4.08
N ILE A 312 8.65 -13.56 -2.95
CA ILE A 312 8.89 -12.19 -2.49
C ILE A 312 10.34 -11.87 -2.83
N PRO A 313 10.61 -10.87 -3.70
CA PRO A 313 11.96 -10.56 -4.13
C PRO A 313 12.82 -10.17 -2.93
N PRO A 314 14.09 -10.59 -2.87
CA PRO A 314 15.00 -10.12 -1.84
C PRO A 314 15.14 -8.60 -1.85
N PHE A 315 15.05 -7.99 -0.68
CA PHE A 315 15.25 -6.56 -0.46
C PHE A 315 16.16 -6.32 0.76
N SER A 316 16.90 -5.22 0.71
CA SER A 316 17.80 -4.83 1.80
C SER A 316 17.08 -4.00 2.85
N LEU A 317 17.51 -4.17 4.08
CA LEU A 317 17.18 -3.34 5.22
C LEU A 317 18.47 -2.62 5.57
N GLU A 318 18.58 -1.34 5.23
CA GLU A 318 19.76 -0.53 5.55
C GLU A 318 19.35 0.56 6.53
N SER A 319 20.12 0.74 7.59
CA SER A 319 20.02 1.95 8.40
C SER A 319 20.70 3.10 7.67
N LYS A 320 20.17 4.32 7.85
CA LYS A 320 20.88 5.53 7.42
C LYS A 320 21.79 5.96 8.55
N PRO A 321 23.04 6.39 8.28
CA PRO A 321 23.87 6.98 9.32
C PRO A 321 23.14 8.19 9.89
N ASP A 322 23.06 8.28 11.22
CA ASP A 322 22.37 9.35 11.92
C ASP A 322 23.04 10.69 11.60
N GLY A 323 22.51 11.41 10.63
CA GLY A 323 22.69 12.84 10.50
C GLY A 323 21.88 13.54 11.59
N GLY A 324 22.29 13.39 12.85
CA GLY A 324 21.78 14.12 14.02
C GLY A 324 20.29 13.91 14.33
N SER A 325 20.00 13.08 15.34
CA SER A 325 18.74 13.00 16.12
C SER A 325 17.59 13.91 15.63
N ALA A 326 16.95 13.55 14.51
CA ALA A 326 15.68 14.15 14.13
C ALA A 326 14.60 13.47 14.96
N SER A 327 14.22 14.08 16.07
CA SER A 327 13.10 13.63 16.89
C SER A 327 11.84 13.48 16.00
N PRO A 328 11.18 12.31 16.00
CA PRO A 328 9.92 12.13 15.29
C PRO A 328 8.86 13.14 15.78
N PRO A 329 7.89 13.49 14.93
CA PRO A 329 7.07 14.67 15.12
C PRO A 329 6.21 14.61 16.39
N ASP A 330 6.28 15.67 17.20
CA ASP A 330 5.26 15.99 18.19
C ASP A 330 3.90 16.12 17.47
N THR A 331 2.92 15.37 17.96
CA THR A 331 1.50 15.44 17.56
C THR A 331 1.01 16.88 17.66
N VAL A 332 0.61 17.46 16.52
CA VAL A 332 -0.09 18.76 16.43
C VAL A 332 -1.58 18.57 16.63
#